data_AF-A0A4Q5SMT7-F1
#
_entry.id   AF-A0A4Q5SMT7-F1
#
_cell.length_a   1.000
_cell.length_b   1.000
_cell.length_c   1.000
_cell.angle_alpha   90.00
_cell.angle_beta   90.00
_cell.angle_gamma   90.00
#
_symmetry.space_group_name_H-M   'P 1'
#
loop_
_entity.id
_entity.type
_entity.pdbx_description
1 polymer ?
#
loop_
_entity_poly.entity_id
_entity_poly.type
_entity_poly.pdbx_seq_one_letter_code
_entity_poly.pdbx_strand_id
1 'polypeptide(L)'
;MKKKVLILPIETKAREFEPRLLLASHAVKQGYVVYIGSKAAVNKNHKNIKPGVLFHKDAWKSSLNLINNFKNKGSKIVGTDEEGLVVLSDQIYLNQRIDIDTLNLFDQFYMWGDHQKEVIATKFKDTSKLLSTGNSRVDFLRKELDYYAEAQINELKEQYGSFVMINTKLSAYNHGRGPEGYIDMFRSQGMFKTKEDELFRYEFQGYIKELFFKYQELLTALAKAFPNTNFVLRPHPSENQQVWVDYCKDIPNVHVDGRGNISTWIKACKAVIHTDCTTGIESVIAGIPTIAYRPTKPKKEEMFLPNALSREVKTEEELVDLLAQVLNAGPDFELLSAEQHALLNEYVSHHKGGTLASDAIVEAMSSMNPPEYPVTSIKSGNKMAATVNRIKKKLTFGKPAKNDYGKQKFPSMSLAEAEGYLNRLTPGTKYDLHMIDDNFLYIGSND
;
A
#
# COMPACT_ATOMS: atom_id res chain seq x y z
N MET A 1 -5.00 33.06 -11.85
CA MET A 1 -5.84 31.99 -11.26
C MET A 1 -5.43 31.70 -9.84
N LYS A 2 -6.38 31.40 -8.96
CA LYS A 2 -6.11 30.89 -7.61
C LYS A 2 -6.14 29.36 -7.64
N LYS A 3 -5.35 28.72 -6.79
CA LYS A 3 -5.30 27.26 -6.64
C LYS A 3 -5.23 26.89 -5.15
N LYS A 4 -5.74 25.72 -4.82
CA LYS A 4 -5.64 25.08 -3.50
C LYS A 4 -4.29 24.35 -3.39
N VAL A 5 -3.88 24.01 -2.17
CA VAL A 5 -2.62 23.26 -1.94
C VAL A 5 -2.92 21.91 -1.31
N LEU A 6 -2.37 20.84 -1.88
CA LEU A 6 -2.41 19.48 -1.34
C LEU A 6 -0.98 19.03 -1.02
N ILE A 7 -0.77 18.46 0.17
CA ILE A 7 0.52 17.91 0.61
C ILE A 7 0.38 16.40 0.82
N LEU A 8 1.15 15.62 0.07
CA LEU A 8 1.15 14.16 0.05
C LEU A 8 2.52 13.62 0.53
N PRO A 9 2.76 13.54 1.85
CA PRO A 9 3.91 12.81 2.37
C PRO A 9 3.79 11.32 2.07
N ILE A 10 4.91 10.70 1.71
CA ILE A 10 5.03 9.26 1.45
C ILE A 10 6.02 8.66 2.45
N GLU A 11 5.64 7.56 3.09
CA GLU A 11 6.58 6.79 3.91
C GLU A 11 7.26 5.68 3.12
N THR A 12 6.50 4.88 2.40
CA THR A 12 6.97 3.70 1.66
C THR A 12 6.65 3.86 0.18
N LYS A 13 7.67 4.17 -0.62
CA LYS A 13 7.50 4.50 -2.05
C LYS A 13 6.79 3.38 -2.81
N ALA A 14 7.21 2.13 -2.60
CA ALA A 14 6.67 0.96 -3.29
C ALA A 14 5.16 0.71 -3.03
N ARG A 15 4.58 1.29 -1.96
CA ARG A 15 3.16 1.08 -1.59
C ARG A 15 2.28 2.30 -1.84
N GLU A 16 2.87 3.49 -1.78
CA GLU A 16 2.12 4.75 -1.72
C GLU A 16 2.38 5.64 -2.94
N PHE A 17 3.51 5.51 -3.65
CA PHE A 17 3.87 6.51 -4.67
C PHE A 17 2.87 6.59 -5.83
N GLU A 18 2.53 5.46 -6.45
CA GLU A 18 1.57 5.42 -7.56
C GLU A 18 0.15 5.82 -7.12
N PRO A 19 -0.42 5.30 -6.01
CA PRO A 19 -1.69 5.79 -5.43
C PRO A 19 -1.70 7.30 -5.16
N ARG A 20 -0.60 7.86 -4.65
CA ARG A 20 -0.50 9.31 -4.39
C ARG A 20 -0.38 10.12 -5.67
N LEU A 21 0.22 9.59 -6.75
CA LEU A 21 0.22 10.25 -8.06
C LEU A 21 -1.15 10.21 -8.73
N LEU A 22 -1.91 9.12 -8.59
CA LEU A 22 -3.32 9.07 -9.01
C LEU A 22 -4.13 10.11 -8.23
N LEU A 23 -4.03 10.14 -6.91
CA LEU A 23 -4.71 11.16 -6.11
C LEU A 23 -4.28 12.59 -6.52
N ALA A 24 -3.00 12.80 -6.82
CA ALA A 24 -2.50 14.09 -7.29
C ALA A 24 -3.09 14.49 -8.65
N SER A 25 -3.22 13.55 -9.59
CA SER A 25 -3.78 13.84 -10.92
C SER A 25 -5.25 14.27 -10.83
N HIS A 26 -6.03 13.63 -9.96
CA HIS A 26 -7.41 14.01 -9.67
C HIS A 26 -7.50 15.36 -8.96
N ALA A 27 -6.64 15.61 -7.97
CA ALA A 27 -6.60 16.89 -7.27
C ALA A 27 -6.23 18.06 -8.20
N VAL A 28 -5.27 17.88 -9.11
CA VAL A 28 -4.88 18.93 -10.08
C VAL A 28 -6.06 19.33 -10.96
N LYS A 29 -6.86 18.37 -11.43
CA LYS A 29 -8.11 18.64 -12.20
C LYS A 29 -9.12 19.47 -11.39
N GLN A 30 -9.12 19.33 -10.07
CA GLN A 30 -9.98 20.08 -9.14
C GLN A 30 -9.35 21.40 -8.62
N GLY A 31 -8.35 21.92 -9.33
CA GLY A 31 -7.75 23.22 -9.03
C GLY A 31 -6.74 23.21 -7.89
N TYR A 32 -6.17 22.05 -7.54
CA TYR A 32 -5.06 21.97 -6.60
C TYR A 32 -3.71 22.11 -7.31
N VAL A 33 -2.72 22.54 -6.55
CA VAL A 33 -1.32 22.21 -6.78
C VAL A 33 -0.87 21.25 -5.68
N VAL A 34 0.00 20.32 -6.01
CA VAL A 34 0.35 19.19 -5.16
C VAL A 34 1.83 19.21 -4.83
N TYR A 35 2.14 19.03 -3.56
CA TYR A 35 3.48 18.80 -3.04
C TYR A 35 3.58 17.34 -2.60
N ILE A 36 4.35 16.52 -3.30
CA ILE A 36 4.48 15.09 -3.05
C ILE A 36 5.94 14.73 -2.79
N GLY A 37 6.19 13.87 -1.81
CA GLY A 37 7.56 13.44 -1.52
C GLY A 37 7.69 12.65 -0.24
N SER A 38 8.92 12.21 0.05
CA SER A 38 9.18 11.48 1.29
C SER A 38 8.77 12.28 2.53
N LYS A 39 8.29 11.61 3.59
CA LYS A 39 7.93 12.23 4.88
C LYS A 39 9.04 13.18 5.38
N ALA A 40 10.30 12.77 5.26
CA ALA A 40 11.45 13.57 5.66
C ALA A 40 11.61 14.86 4.83
N ALA A 41 11.47 14.76 3.50
CA ALA A 41 11.60 15.91 2.61
C ALA A 41 10.44 16.90 2.77
N VAL A 42 9.21 16.40 2.93
CA VAL A 42 8.04 17.22 3.25
C VAL A 42 8.23 17.95 4.58
N ASN A 43 8.66 17.23 5.63
CA ASN A 43 8.89 17.83 6.94
C ASN A 43 10.03 18.87 6.90
N LYS A 44 11.11 18.62 6.16
CA LYS A 44 12.21 19.58 5.97
C LYS A 44 11.72 20.88 5.32
N ASN A 45 10.83 20.77 4.35
CA ASN A 45 10.35 21.91 3.56
C ASN A 45 9.05 22.54 4.10
N HIS A 46 8.50 22.05 5.22
CA HIS A 46 7.18 22.48 5.72
C HIS A 46 7.03 24.01 5.84
N LYS A 47 8.08 24.75 6.21
CA LYS A 47 8.03 26.23 6.35
C LYS A 47 7.75 26.96 5.03
N ASN A 48 8.17 26.38 3.91
CA ASN A 48 8.07 27.01 2.58
C ASN A 48 6.77 26.68 1.84
N ILE A 49 6.02 25.69 2.32
CA ILE A 49 4.76 25.26 1.70
C ILE A 49 3.63 26.14 2.23
N LYS A 50 2.74 26.63 1.38
CA LYS A 50 1.56 27.38 1.85
C LYS A 50 0.60 26.45 2.63
N PRO A 51 -0.16 26.97 3.62
CA PRO A 51 -1.21 26.18 4.26
C PRO A 51 -2.17 25.61 3.21
N GLY A 52 -2.67 24.41 3.45
CA GLY A 52 -3.50 23.68 2.48
C GLY A 52 -4.15 22.48 3.13
N VAL A 53 -4.22 21.36 2.41
CA VAL A 53 -4.65 20.06 2.95
C VAL A 53 -3.43 19.14 3.07
N LEU A 54 -3.12 18.67 4.28
CA LEU A 54 -2.15 17.60 4.50
C LEU A 54 -2.89 16.27 4.49
N PHE A 55 -2.60 15.38 3.53
CA PHE A 55 -3.11 14.01 3.54
C PHE A 55 -2.09 13.07 4.16
N HIS A 56 -2.33 12.66 5.39
CA HIS A 56 -1.44 11.81 6.15
C HIS A 56 -1.85 10.33 6.10
N LYS A 57 -0.92 9.42 6.43
CA LYS A 57 -1.06 7.96 6.17
C LYS A 57 -1.58 7.12 7.34
N ASP A 58 -1.62 7.69 8.55
CA ASP A 58 -2.07 7.04 9.78
C ASP A 58 -2.46 8.08 10.83
N ALA A 59 -3.15 7.65 11.88
CA ALA A 59 -3.41 8.45 13.09
C ALA A 59 -2.55 7.96 14.27
N TRP A 60 -1.26 7.66 14.04
CA TRP A 60 -0.37 7.16 15.09
C TRP A 60 0.50 8.25 15.71
N LYS A 61 0.95 8.08 16.96
CA LYS A 61 1.75 9.07 17.71
C LYS A 61 3.02 9.54 16.97
N SER A 62 3.63 8.67 16.17
CA SER A 62 4.82 8.98 15.36
C SER A 62 4.59 10.05 14.27
N SER A 63 3.33 10.45 14.09
CA SER A 63 2.87 11.38 13.07
C SER A 63 2.62 12.80 13.62
N LEU A 64 2.58 12.95 14.95
CA LEU A 64 2.25 14.21 15.63
C LEU A 64 3.12 15.38 15.20
N ASN A 65 4.44 15.20 15.07
CA ASN A 65 5.34 16.30 14.70
C ASN A 65 4.99 16.89 13.32
N LEU A 66 4.75 16.03 12.32
CA LEU A 66 4.41 16.49 10.98
C LEU A 66 3.01 17.14 10.96
N ILE A 67 2.05 16.49 11.61
CA ILE A 67 0.67 17.00 11.71
C ILE A 67 0.65 18.39 12.35
N ASN A 68 1.33 18.55 13.50
CA ASN A 68 1.39 19.83 14.22
C ASN A 68 2.10 20.92 13.39
N ASN A 69 3.17 20.59 12.66
CA ASN A 69 3.86 21.55 11.79
C ASN A 69 2.93 22.19 10.74
N PHE A 70 1.97 21.42 10.20
CA PHE A 70 1.01 21.94 9.22
C PHE A 70 -0.25 22.51 9.87
N LYS A 71 -0.73 21.90 10.95
CA LYS A 71 -1.92 22.36 11.69
C LYS A 71 -1.70 23.74 12.31
N ASN A 72 -0.53 23.97 12.92
CA ASN A 72 -0.18 25.27 13.51
C ASN A 72 -0.04 26.39 12.45
N LYS A 73 0.08 26.04 11.17
CA LYS A 73 0.08 26.98 10.06
C LYS A 73 -1.30 27.24 9.47
N GLY A 74 -2.35 26.60 10.01
CA GLY A 74 -3.72 26.69 9.50
C GLY A 74 -4.02 25.73 8.35
N SER A 75 -3.24 24.66 8.18
CA SER A 75 -3.59 23.60 7.21
C SER A 75 -4.71 22.72 7.75
N LYS A 76 -5.57 22.25 6.86
CA LYS A 76 -6.51 21.16 7.12
C LYS A 76 -5.77 19.83 7.15
N ILE A 77 -6.09 18.99 8.13
CA ILE A 77 -5.44 17.69 8.33
C ILE A 77 -6.43 16.60 7.97
N VAL A 78 -6.10 15.81 6.96
CA VAL A 78 -6.86 14.61 6.58
C VAL A 78 -5.94 13.41 6.53
N GLY A 79 -6.50 12.22 6.45
CA GLY A 79 -5.71 11.03 6.21
C GLY A 79 -6.51 9.76 6.28
N THR A 80 -5.81 8.65 6.10
CA THR A 80 -6.36 7.29 6.18
C THR A 80 -5.45 6.44 7.07
N ASP A 81 -5.76 5.16 7.22
CA ASP A 81 -4.80 4.16 7.67
C ASP A 81 -4.43 3.23 6.51
N GLU A 82 -3.24 3.43 5.93
CA GLU A 82 -2.77 2.69 4.75
C GLU A 82 -2.64 1.17 4.96
N GLU A 83 -2.62 0.70 6.21
CA GLU A 83 -2.56 -0.73 6.58
C GLU A 83 -3.75 -1.17 7.44
N GLY A 84 -4.83 -0.38 7.47
CA GLY A 84 -5.99 -0.63 8.33
C GLY A 84 -6.98 -1.69 7.81
N LEU A 85 -6.78 -2.21 6.59
CA LEU A 85 -7.70 -3.18 5.98
C LEU A 85 -7.51 -4.62 6.50
N VAL A 86 -6.27 -5.05 6.72
CA VAL A 86 -5.96 -6.42 7.15
C VAL A 86 -5.37 -6.39 8.55
N VAL A 87 -6.20 -6.73 9.52
CA VAL A 87 -5.90 -6.69 10.95
C VAL A 87 -6.17 -8.04 11.59
N LEU A 88 -5.54 -8.30 12.74
CA LEU A 88 -5.78 -9.53 13.50
C LEU A 88 -7.15 -9.53 14.17
N SER A 89 -7.54 -8.39 14.74
CA SER A 89 -8.88 -8.16 15.27
C SER A 89 -9.13 -6.65 15.40
N ASP A 90 -10.40 -6.25 15.49
CA ASP A 90 -10.80 -4.86 15.69
C ASP A 90 -10.20 -4.27 16.97
N GLN A 91 -10.14 -5.06 18.04
CA GLN A 91 -9.55 -4.64 19.31
C GLN A 91 -8.05 -4.40 19.19
N ILE A 92 -7.32 -5.29 18.47
CA ILE A 92 -5.89 -5.13 18.21
C ILE A 92 -5.65 -3.91 17.32
N TYR A 93 -6.45 -3.74 16.27
CA TYR A 93 -6.41 -2.59 15.38
C TYR A 93 -6.55 -1.26 16.16
N LEU A 94 -7.61 -1.15 16.96
CA LEU A 94 -7.87 0.04 17.79
C LEU A 94 -6.78 0.31 18.83
N ASN A 95 -6.02 -0.70 19.26
CA ASN A 95 -4.97 -0.56 20.27
C ASN A 95 -3.59 -0.24 19.66
N GLN A 96 -3.32 -0.70 18.44
CA GLN A 96 -2.00 -0.63 17.80
C GLN A 96 -1.90 0.43 16.70
N ARG A 97 -3.03 0.86 16.13
CA ARG A 97 -3.01 1.76 14.95
C ARG A 97 -3.72 3.09 15.16
N ILE A 98 -4.68 3.13 16.08
CA ILE A 98 -5.52 4.32 16.31
C ILE A 98 -5.15 4.96 17.65
N ASP A 99 -4.53 6.13 17.59
CA ASP A 99 -4.31 6.99 18.74
C ASP A 99 -5.36 8.11 18.74
N ILE A 100 -6.22 8.14 19.76
CA ILE A 100 -7.37 9.06 19.82
C ILE A 100 -6.93 10.53 19.89
N ASP A 101 -5.84 10.83 20.60
CA ASP A 101 -5.30 12.19 20.70
C ASP A 101 -4.79 12.68 19.34
N THR A 102 -4.10 11.81 18.60
CA THR A 102 -3.65 12.09 17.23
C THR A 102 -4.85 12.22 16.28
N LEU A 103 -5.84 11.33 16.36
CA LEU A 103 -7.05 11.36 15.52
C LEU A 103 -7.89 12.63 15.74
N ASN A 104 -7.97 13.12 16.99
CA ASN A 104 -8.61 14.41 17.30
C ASN A 104 -8.00 15.60 16.54
N LEU A 105 -6.76 15.47 16.05
CA LEU A 105 -6.12 16.52 15.26
C LEU A 105 -6.62 16.61 13.81
N PHE A 106 -7.31 15.59 13.31
CA PHE A 106 -7.80 15.53 11.94
C PHE A 106 -9.10 16.33 11.79
N ASP A 107 -9.23 17.04 10.67
CA ASP A 107 -10.48 17.65 10.22
C ASP A 107 -11.40 16.58 9.60
N GLN A 108 -10.84 15.60 8.89
CA GLN A 108 -11.53 14.40 8.39
C GLN A 108 -10.58 13.20 8.42
N PHE A 109 -11.11 11.99 8.61
CA PHE A 109 -10.36 10.74 8.54
C PHE A 109 -11.11 9.76 7.62
N TYR A 110 -10.36 9.07 6.77
CA TYR A 110 -10.84 8.36 5.61
C TYR A 110 -10.66 6.86 5.77
N MET A 111 -11.75 6.11 5.69
CA MET A 111 -11.77 4.67 5.90
C MET A 111 -11.77 3.91 4.59
N TRP A 112 -11.22 2.69 4.64
CA TRP A 112 -11.33 1.71 3.59
C TRP A 112 -12.79 1.36 3.30
N GLY A 113 -13.61 1.18 4.34
CA GLY A 113 -15.03 0.86 4.25
C GLY A 113 -15.79 1.16 5.54
N ASP A 114 -17.07 0.84 5.56
CA ASP A 114 -17.96 1.13 6.68
C ASP A 114 -17.62 0.32 7.94
N HIS A 115 -17.16 -0.93 7.81
CA HIS A 115 -16.69 -1.73 8.96
C HIS A 115 -15.62 -0.98 9.77
N GLN A 116 -14.59 -0.46 9.07
CA GLN A 116 -13.51 0.27 9.74
C GLN A 116 -14.02 1.55 10.43
N LYS A 117 -15.02 2.22 9.83
CA LYS A 117 -15.65 3.41 10.41
C LYS A 117 -16.40 3.07 11.70
N GLU A 118 -17.17 2.00 11.69
CA GLU A 118 -17.92 1.52 12.87
C GLU A 118 -16.97 1.12 14.00
N VAL A 119 -15.91 0.39 13.68
CA VAL A 119 -14.87 -0.01 14.64
C VAL A 119 -14.24 1.22 15.31
N ILE A 120 -13.81 2.22 14.52
CA ILE A 120 -13.23 3.46 15.08
C ILE A 120 -14.26 4.23 15.93
N ALA A 121 -15.52 4.27 15.50
CA ALA A 121 -16.60 4.96 16.21
C ALA A 121 -16.87 4.41 17.63
N THR A 122 -16.48 3.16 17.91
CA THR A 122 -16.58 2.60 19.28
C THR A 122 -15.74 3.37 20.30
N LYS A 123 -14.59 3.94 19.88
CA LYS A 123 -13.66 4.70 20.73
C LYS A 123 -13.63 6.20 20.43
N PHE A 124 -13.91 6.60 19.19
CA PHE A 124 -13.84 8.00 18.76
C PHE A 124 -15.23 8.63 18.68
N LYS A 125 -15.46 9.69 19.46
CA LYS A 125 -16.80 10.29 19.61
C LYS A 125 -17.21 11.21 18.47
N ASP A 126 -16.26 11.87 17.80
CA ASP A 126 -16.56 12.81 16.72
C ASP A 126 -16.69 12.09 15.37
N THR A 127 -17.70 11.23 15.26
CA THR A 127 -17.93 10.38 14.08
C THR A 127 -18.24 11.16 12.82
N SER A 128 -18.58 12.46 12.93
CA SER A 128 -18.79 13.37 11.79
C SER A 128 -17.55 13.52 10.91
N LYS A 129 -16.36 13.32 11.50
CA LYS A 129 -15.08 13.35 10.80
C LYS A 129 -14.77 12.08 10.04
N LEU A 130 -15.50 10.99 10.30
CA LEU A 130 -15.20 9.67 9.77
C LEU A 130 -15.95 9.43 8.45
N LEU A 131 -15.24 9.43 7.32
CA LEU A 131 -15.80 9.27 5.97
C LEU A 131 -15.31 8.00 5.26
N SER A 132 -16.23 7.17 4.77
CA SER A 132 -15.94 5.95 4.02
C SER A 132 -15.65 6.28 2.55
N THR A 133 -14.49 6.83 2.28
CA THR A 133 -14.06 7.25 0.93
C THR A 133 -13.39 6.13 0.14
N GLY A 134 -13.04 5.02 0.78
CA GLY A 134 -12.16 4.01 0.19
C GLY A 134 -10.68 4.41 0.28
N ASN A 135 -9.82 3.63 -0.37
CA ASN A 135 -8.38 3.88 -0.47
C ASN A 135 -7.95 3.94 -1.94
N SER A 136 -7.22 4.98 -2.34
CA SER A 136 -6.72 5.18 -3.72
C SER A 136 -5.92 4.00 -4.31
N ARG A 137 -5.36 3.11 -3.47
CA ARG A 137 -4.70 1.87 -3.93
C ARG A 137 -5.68 0.93 -4.64
N VAL A 138 -6.94 0.92 -4.20
CA VAL A 138 -8.00 0.06 -4.73
C VAL A 138 -8.34 0.43 -6.17
N ASP A 139 -8.21 1.71 -6.54
CA ASP A 139 -8.50 2.15 -7.90
C ASP A 139 -7.63 1.42 -8.94
N PHE A 140 -6.37 1.10 -8.63
CA PHE A 140 -5.48 0.35 -9.53
C PHE A 140 -5.90 -1.11 -9.77
N LEU A 141 -6.82 -1.64 -8.97
CA LEU A 141 -7.35 -3.00 -9.12
C LEU A 141 -8.59 -3.01 -10.01
N ARG A 142 -9.23 -1.86 -10.20
CA ARG A 142 -10.40 -1.69 -11.05
C ARG A 142 -10.04 -1.81 -12.53
N LYS A 143 -10.97 -2.35 -13.32
CA LYS A 143 -10.81 -2.53 -14.78
C LYS A 143 -10.66 -1.19 -15.50
N GLU A 144 -11.28 -0.15 -14.96
CA GLU A 144 -11.24 1.21 -15.46
C GLU A 144 -9.82 1.78 -15.51
N LEU A 145 -8.86 1.23 -14.74
CA LEU A 145 -7.44 1.62 -14.78
C LEU A 145 -6.52 0.54 -15.39
N ASP A 146 -7.04 -0.46 -16.11
CA ASP A 146 -6.21 -1.48 -16.75
C ASP A 146 -5.21 -0.90 -17.76
N TYR A 147 -5.61 0.17 -18.48
CA TYR A 147 -4.76 0.86 -19.44
C TYR A 147 -3.45 1.38 -18.84
N TYR A 148 -3.42 1.68 -17.54
CA TYR A 148 -2.25 2.23 -16.87
C TYR A 148 -1.10 1.22 -16.80
N ALA A 149 -1.43 -0.07 -16.65
CA ALA A 149 -0.47 -1.15 -16.44
C ALA A 149 -0.36 -2.09 -17.64
N GLU A 150 -1.02 -1.80 -18.76
CA GLU A 150 -1.14 -2.70 -19.91
C GLU A 150 0.22 -3.18 -20.45
N ALA A 151 1.16 -2.24 -20.64
CA ALA A 151 2.51 -2.58 -21.10
C ALA A 151 3.20 -3.56 -20.14
N GLN A 152 3.17 -3.28 -18.83
CA GLN A 152 3.81 -4.15 -17.84
C GLN A 152 3.07 -5.49 -17.68
N ILE A 153 1.74 -5.51 -17.82
CA ILE A 153 0.96 -6.75 -17.84
C ILE A 153 1.39 -7.62 -19.02
N ASN A 154 1.58 -7.02 -20.19
CA ASN A 154 2.04 -7.74 -21.39
C ASN A 154 3.46 -8.25 -21.24
N GLU A 155 4.39 -7.44 -20.71
CA GLU A 155 5.76 -7.89 -20.41
C GLU A 155 5.77 -9.13 -19.48
N LEU A 156 4.93 -9.15 -18.46
CA LEU A 156 4.82 -10.31 -17.57
C LEU A 156 4.25 -11.54 -18.28
N LYS A 157 3.25 -11.37 -19.14
CA LYS A 157 2.67 -12.45 -19.93
C LYS A 157 3.64 -12.98 -20.99
N GLU A 158 4.46 -12.12 -21.59
CA GLU A 158 5.53 -12.54 -22.50
C GLU A 158 6.61 -13.32 -21.75
N GLN A 159 6.98 -12.87 -20.55
CA GLN A 159 8.04 -13.49 -19.76
C GLN A 159 7.62 -14.85 -19.16
N TYR A 160 6.41 -14.94 -18.61
CA TYR A 160 5.95 -16.10 -17.83
C TYR A 160 4.82 -16.89 -18.49
N GLY A 161 4.29 -16.43 -19.62
CA GLY A 161 3.13 -17.04 -20.26
C GLY A 161 1.87 -16.95 -19.39
N SER A 162 1.09 -18.02 -19.39
CA SER A 162 -0.03 -18.19 -18.46
C SER A 162 0.50 -18.76 -17.15
N PHE A 163 0.50 -17.95 -16.08
CA PHE A 163 1.09 -18.33 -14.80
C PHE A 163 0.13 -18.16 -13.62
N VAL A 164 0.42 -18.88 -12.53
CA VAL A 164 -0.24 -18.75 -11.22
C VAL A 164 0.69 -17.99 -10.29
N MET A 165 0.18 -16.99 -9.60
CA MET A 165 0.95 -16.21 -8.64
C MET A 165 0.83 -16.82 -7.24
N ILE A 166 1.94 -16.95 -6.53
CA ILE A 166 1.99 -17.41 -5.13
C ILE A 166 2.55 -16.27 -4.29
N ASN A 167 1.76 -15.74 -3.37
CA ASN A 167 2.18 -14.66 -2.48
C ASN A 167 2.43 -15.19 -1.08
N THR A 168 3.56 -14.80 -0.50
CA THR A 168 3.90 -15.12 0.88
C THR A 168 3.90 -13.88 1.77
N LYS A 169 3.65 -14.11 3.06
CA LYS A 169 3.77 -13.13 4.14
C LYS A 169 4.51 -13.77 5.32
N LEU A 170 5.69 -14.32 5.03
CA LEU A 170 6.41 -15.22 5.95
C LEU A 170 7.59 -14.53 6.63
N SER A 171 7.60 -13.18 6.63
CA SER A 171 8.68 -12.35 7.17
C SER A 171 8.86 -12.46 8.68
N ALA A 172 7.90 -13.02 9.43
CA ALA A 172 8.10 -13.24 10.86
C ALA A 172 9.19 -14.30 11.12
N TYR A 173 9.31 -15.30 10.25
CA TYR A 173 10.38 -16.31 10.30
C TYR A 173 11.50 -16.02 9.31
N ASN A 174 11.16 -15.84 8.02
CA ASN A 174 12.12 -15.59 6.94
C ASN A 174 12.44 -14.10 6.79
N HIS A 175 12.74 -13.38 7.88
CA HIS A 175 12.97 -11.94 7.81
C HIS A 175 14.26 -11.60 7.06
N GLY A 176 14.27 -10.55 6.23
CA GLY A 176 15.45 -10.08 5.48
C GLY A 176 16.61 -9.55 6.34
N ARG A 177 16.44 -9.49 7.67
CA ARG A 177 17.48 -9.12 8.65
C ARG A 177 17.98 -10.31 9.46
N GLY A 178 17.58 -11.53 9.08
CA GLY A 178 17.86 -12.75 9.82
C GLY A 178 16.75 -13.12 10.83
N PRO A 179 16.88 -14.28 11.50
CA PRO A 179 15.80 -14.88 12.30
C PRO A 179 15.23 -14.00 13.42
N GLU A 180 16.04 -13.15 14.05
CA GLU A 180 15.59 -12.23 15.12
C GLU A 180 14.97 -10.93 14.58
N GLY A 181 15.08 -10.66 13.28
CA GLY A 181 14.71 -9.38 12.67
C GLY A 181 13.26 -8.97 12.91
N TYR A 182 12.35 -9.95 13.00
CA TYR A 182 10.95 -9.73 13.33
C TYR A 182 10.77 -9.22 14.76
N ILE A 183 11.34 -9.93 15.74
CA ILE A 183 11.20 -9.58 17.16
C ILE A 183 11.91 -8.26 17.47
N ASP A 184 13.11 -8.06 16.92
CA ASP A 184 13.88 -6.82 17.07
C ASP A 184 13.14 -5.60 16.52
N MET A 185 12.38 -5.76 15.43
CA MET A 185 11.54 -4.69 14.89
C MET A 185 10.51 -4.21 15.92
N PHE A 186 9.73 -5.13 16.51
CA PHE A 186 8.73 -4.78 17.52
C PHE A 186 9.37 -4.19 18.78
N ARG A 187 10.49 -4.75 19.23
CA ARG A 187 11.25 -4.26 20.38
C ARG A 187 11.75 -2.83 20.16
N SER A 188 12.33 -2.55 18.99
CA SER A 188 12.84 -1.21 18.63
C SER A 188 11.74 -0.14 18.53
N GLN A 189 10.49 -0.56 18.28
CA GLN A 189 9.32 0.32 18.19
C GLN A 189 8.61 0.49 19.55
N GLY A 190 9.11 -0.12 20.63
CA GLY A 190 8.49 -0.07 21.95
C GLY A 190 7.10 -0.72 21.97
N MET A 191 6.86 -1.71 21.11
CA MET A 191 5.55 -2.37 21.00
C MET A 191 5.30 -3.44 22.06
N PHE A 192 6.33 -3.89 22.78
CA PHE A 192 6.19 -4.79 23.92
C PHE A 192 5.96 -3.97 25.18
N LYS A 193 4.70 -3.92 25.63
CA LYS A 193 4.33 -3.27 26.90
C LYS A 193 4.39 -4.26 28.04
N THR A 194 4.10 -5.53 27.77
CA THR A 194 4.17 -6.63 28.73
C THR A 194 4.99 -7.81 28.18
N LYS A 195 5.30 -8.79 29.05
CA LYS A 195 5.97 -10.03 28.63
C LYS A 195 5.07 -10.88 27.73
N GLU A 196 3.76 -10.79 27.93
CA GLU A 196 2.75 -11.49 27.15
C GLU A 196 2.70 -10.98 25.70
N ASP A 197 2.92 -9.67 25.48
CA ASP A 197 3.04 -9.11 24.13
C ASP A 197 4.22 -9.71 23.36
N GLU A 198 5.36 -9.85 24.03
CA GLU A 198 6.58 -10.43 23.45
C GLU A 198 6.42 -11.93 23.21
N LEU A 199 5.89 -12.68 24.19
CA LEU A 199 5.59 -14.11 24.06
C LEU A 199 4.62 -14.38 22.89
N PHE A 200 3.59 -13.55 22.75
CA PHE A 200 2.65 -13.64 21.63
C PHE A 200 3.36 -13.53 20.27
N ARG A 201 4.36 -12.66 20.14
CA ARG A 201 5.12 -12.53 18.88
C ARG A 201 6.04 -13.73 18.63
N TYR A 202 6.65 -14.31 19.66
CA TYR A 202 7.41 -15.55 19.51
C TYR A 202 6.52 -16.74 19.11
N GLU A 203 5.33 -16.86 19.70
CA GLU A 203 4.35 -17.88 19.29
C GLU A 203 3.92 -17.71 17.84
N PHE A 204 3.65 -16.46 17.42
CA PHE A 204 3.32 -16.15 16.03
C PHE A 204 4.48 -16.45 15.07
N GLN A 205 5.73 -16.14 15.45
CA GLN A 205 6.91 -16.50 14.67
C GLN A 205 7.04 -18.03 14.52
N GLY A 206 6.77 -18.80 15.57
CA GLY A 206 6.74 -20.27 15.52
C GLY A 206 5.70 -20.80 14.53
N TYR A 207 4.50 -20.23 14.52
CA TYR A 207 3.47 -20.55 13.53
C TYR A 207 3.94 -20.24 12.09
N ILE A 208 4.50 -19.04 11.86
CA ILE A 208 4.97 -18.65 10.53
C ILE A 208 6.15 -19.52 10.06
N LYS A 209 6.97 -20.05 10.98
CA LYS A 209 8.00 -21.03 10.66
C LYS A 209 7.41 -22.34 10.12
N GLU A 210 6.36 -22.85 10.75
CA GLU A 210 5.67 -24.06 10.26
C GLU A 210 5.07 -23.83 8.87
N LEU A 211 4.38 -22.70 8.70
CA LEU A 211 3.80 -22.31 7.41
C LEU A 211 4.87 -22.14 6.31
N PHE A 212 6.06 -21.64 6.66
CA PHE A 212 7.17 -21.51 5.73
C PHE A 212 7.58 -22.85 5.11
N PHE A 213 7.74 -23.90 5.93
CA PHE A 213 8.06 -25.23 5.43
C PHE A 213 6.90 -25.83 4.62
N LYS A 214 5.65 -25.56 5.01
CA LYS A 214 4.47 -25.96 4.21
C LYS A 214 4.41 -25.29 2.84
N TYR A 215 4.90 -24.06 2.73
CA TYR A 215 5.01 -23.37 1.44
C TYR A 215 6.13 -23.94 0.56
N GLN A 216 7.22 -24.41 1.17
CA GLN A 216 8.26 -25.16 0.43
C GLN A 216 7.68 -26.46 -0.17
N GLU A 217 6.97 -27.25 0.66
CA GLU A 217 6.28 -28.48 0.23
C GLU A 217 5.27 -28.17 -0.90
N LEU A 218 4.44 -27.13 -0.73
CA LEU A 218 3.47 -26.66 -1.72
C LEU A 218 4.11 -26.35 -3.08
N LEU A 219 5.23 -25.61 -3.11
CA LEU A 219 5.90 -25.25 -4.38
C LEU A 219 6.33 -26.49 -5.14
N THR A 220 6.85 -27.50 -4.43
CA THR A 220 7.24 -28.78 -5.02
C THR A 220 6.02 -29.57 -5.51
N ALA A 221 4.93 -29.60 -4.73
CA ALA A 221 3.70 -30.29 -5.09
C ALA A 221 3.05 -29.69 -6.34
N LEU A 222 2.93 -28.37 -6.40
CA LEU A 222 2.39 -27.64 -7.55
C LEU A 222 3.21 -27.84 -8.82
N ALA A 223 4.54 -27.75 -8.71
CA ALA A 223 5.44 -27.97 -9.82
C ALA A 223 5.26 -29.36 -10.45
N LYS A 224 5.10 -30.39 -9.61
CA LYS A 224 4.87 -31.78 -10.05
C LYS A 224 3.47 -32.00 -10.64
N ALA A 225 2.44 -31.42 -10.01
CA ALA A 225 1.05 -31.58 -10.45
C ALA A 225 0.78 -30.85 -11.78
N PHE A 226 1.45 -29.73 -12.03
CA PHE A 226 1.24 -28.89 -13.21
C PHE A 226 2.55 -28.57 -13.93
N PRO A 227 3.21 -29.57 -14.56
CA PRO A 227 4.53 -29.38 -15.17
C PRO A 227 4.55 -28.37 -16.34
N ASN A 228 3.38 -28.07 -16.91
CA ASN A 228 3.23 -27.11 -18.02
C ASN A 228 2.70 -25.73 -17.56
N THR A 229 2.50 -25.54 -16.25
CA THR A 229 2.06 -24.27 -15.67
C THR A 229 3.24 -23.60 -14.97
N ASN A 230 3.48 -22.34 -15.30
CA ASN A 230 4.46 -21.54 -14.57
C ASN A 230 3.85 -21.01 -13.27
N PHE A 231 4.63 -21.05 -12.20
CA PHE A 231 4.30 -20.47 -10.91
C PHE A 231 5.26 -19.33 -10.61
N VAL A 232 4.75 -18.18 -10.24
CA VAL A 232 5.58 -17.05 -9.80
C VAL A 232 5.37 -16.81 -8.33
N LEU A 233 6.37 -17.19 -7.54
CA LEU A 233 6.47 -16.87 -6.14
C LEU A 233 6.90 -15.40 -5.98
N ARG A 234 6.06 -14.62 -5.29
CA ARG A 234 6.31 -13.23 -4.91
C ARG A 234 6.45 -13.12 -3.39
N PRO A 235 7.69 -13.16 -2.85
CA PRO A 235 7.91 -12.98 -1.43
C PRO A 235 7.52 -11.59 -0.95
N HIS A 236 7.07 -11.47 0.31
CA HIS A 236 6.85 -10.16 0.90
C HIS A 236 8.16 -9.34 0.90
N PRO A 237 8.16 -8.01 0.70
CA PRO A 237 9.39 -7.21 0.64
C PRO A 237 10.29 -7.28 1.88
N SER A 238 9.72 -7.64 3.04
CA SER A 238 10.46 -7.84 4.30
C SER A 238 11.06 -9.25 4.44
N GLU A 239 10.77 -10.17 3.53
CA GLU A 239 11.35 -11.52 3.53
C GLU A 239 12.75 -11.55 2.92
N ASN A 240 13.55 -12.53 3.32
CA ASN A 240 14.79 -12.84 2.62
C ASN A 240 14.47 -13.57 1.30
N GLN A 241 14.51 -12.84 0.20
CA GLN A 241 14.23 -13.40 -1.13
C GLN A 241 15.25 -14.46 -1.56
N GLN A 242 16.50 -14.37 -1.10
CA GLN A 242 17.55 -15.32 -1.49
C GLN A 242 17.22 -16.74 -1.04
N VAL A 243 16.60 -16.90 0.14
CA VAL A 243 16.17 -18.21 0.64
C VAL A 243 15.19 -18.88 -0.33
N TRP A 244 14.28 -18.10 -0.91
CA TRP A 244 13.33 -18.60 -1.91
C TRP A 244 14.01 -18.90 -3.24
N VAL A 245 14.92 -18.04 -3.69
CA VAL A 245 15.73 -18.27 -4.91
C VAL A 245 16.52 -19.58 -4.80
N ASP A 246 17.21 -19.78 -3.67
CA ASP A 246 18.01 -20.98 -3.43
C ASP A 246 17.15 -22.25 -3.36
N TYR A 247 15.96 -22.16 -2.76
CA TYR A 247 15.02 -23.28 -2.70
C TYR A 247 14.44 -23.65 -4.07
N CYS A 248 14.06 -22.65 -4.88
CA CYS A 248 13.38 -22.88 -6.16
C CYS A 248 14.34 -23.13 -7.33
N LYS A 249 15.67 -23.05 -7.14
CA LYS A 249 16.66 -23.10 -8.22
C LYS A 249 16.56 -24.35 -9.12
N ASP A 250 16.15 -25.49 -8.54
CA ASP A 250 16.05 -26.79 -9.21
C ASP A 250 14.59 -27.17 -9.53
N ILE A 251 13.64 -26.22 -9.41
CA ILE A 251 12.21 -26.42 -9.70
C ILE A 251 11.86 -25.65 -11.00
N PRO A 252 11.84 -26.31 -12.17
CA PRO A 252 11.93 -25.62 -13.47
C PRO A 252 10.82 -24.61 -13.78
N ASN A 253 9.60 -24.87 -13.32
CA ASN A 253 8.41 -24.06 -13.56
C ASN A 253 8.02 -23.18 -12.35
N VAL A 254 8.92 -22.99 -11.40
CA VAL A 254 8.73 -22.06 -10.26
C VAL A 254 9.76 -20.95 -10.35
N HIS A 255 9.28 -19.71 -10.45
CA HIS A 255 10.09 -18.51 -10.55
C HIS A 255 9.92 -17.64 -9.31
N VAL A 256 11.00 -17.04 -8.82
CA VAL A 256 10.96 -16.07 -7.72
C VAL A 256 11.13 -14.67 -8.29
N ASP A 257 10.12 -13.83 -8.19
CA ASP A 257 10.18 -12.45 -8.67
C ASP A 257 9.33 -11.52 -7.79
N GLY A 258 9.95 -10.55 -7.13
CA GLY A 258 9.27 -9.54 -6.31
C GLY A 258 9.23 -8.14 -6.93
N ARG A 259 9.56 -7.97 -8.22
CA ARG A 259 9.74 -6.66 -8.88
C ARG A 259 8.41 -5.99 -9.22
N GLY A 260 8.38 -4.66 -9.22
CA GLY A 260 7.21 -3.88 -9.67
C GLY A 260 6.00 -3.92 -8.73
N ASN A 261 4.90 -3.31 -9.17
CA ASN A 261 3.67 -3.15 -8.39
C ASN A 261 2.84 -4.44 -8.38
N ILE A 262 2.32 -4.84 -7.22
CA ILE A 262 1.54 -6.07 -7.05
C ILE A 262 0.26 -6.10 -7.90
N SER A 263 -0.40 -4.94 -8.12
CA SER A 263 -1.63 -4.87 -8.92
C SER A 263 -1.41 -5.34 -10.36
N THR A 264 -0.24 -5.04 -10.94
CA THR A 264 0.16 -5.50 -12.28
C THR A 264 0.27 -7.02 -12.33
N TRP A 265 0.88 -7.63 -11.31
CA TRP A 265 1.06 -9.08 -11.25
C TRP A 265 -0.25 -9.82 -11.05
N ILE A 266 -1.11 -9.31 -10.17
CA ILE A 266 -2.48 -9.81 -9.99
C ILE A 266 -3.20 -9.85 -11.34
N LYS A 267 -3.21 -8.72 -12.08
CA LYS A 267 -3.91 -8.62 -13.36
C LYS A 267 -3.27 -9.44 -14.50
N ALA A 268 -2.02 -9.85 -14.36
CA ALA A 268 -1.33 -10.67 -15.35
C ALA A 268 -1.53 -12.17 -15.15
N CYS A 269 -1.78 -12.62 -13.90
CA CYS A 269 -1.85 -14.04 -13.56
C CYS A 269 -3.25 -14.66 -13.77
N LYS A 270 -3.33 -15.99 -13.75
CA LYS A 270 -4.58 -16.75 -13.84
C LYS A 270 -5.27 -16.98 -12.49
N ALA A 271 -4.48 -17.08 -11.43
CA ALA A 271 -4.94 -17.30 -10.09
C ALA A 271 -3.90 -16.82 -9.09
N VAL A 272 -4.35 -16.47 -7.89
CA VAL A 272 -3.51 -16.09 -6.75
C VAL A 272 -3.67 -17.10 -5.63
N ILE A 273 -2.54 -17.62 -5.14
CA ILE A 273 -2.47 -18.46 -3.93
C ILE A 273 -1.81 -17.62 -2.83
N HIS A 274 -2.43 -17.53 -1.66
CA HIS A 274 -1.91 -16.75 -0.53
C HIS A 274 -2.30 -17.35 0.82
N THR A 275 -1.78 -16.75 1.90
CA THR A 275 -2.28 -16.91 3.27
C THR A 275 -2.23 -15.55 3.97
N ASP A 276 -3.32 -15.15 4.63
CA ASP A 276 -3.39 -13.97 5.52
C ASP A 276 -2.83 -12.65 4.92
N CYS A 277 -2.90 -12.52 3.59
CA CYS A 277 -2.26 -11.42 2.86
C CYS A 277 -3.29 -10.45 2.28
N THR A 278 -3.02 -9.14 2.36
CA THR A 278 -3.82 -8.10 1.69
C THR A 278 -3.95 -8.37 0.19
N THR A 279 -2.93 -8.96 -0.43
CA THR A 279 -2.94 -9.36 -1.84
C THR A 279 -4.12 -10.26 -2.19
N GLY A 280 -4.59 -11.11 -1.27
CA GLY A 280 -5.79 -11.92 -1.50
C GLY A 280 -7.05 -11.07 -1.69
N ILE A 281 -7.21 -10.00 -0.92
CA ILE A 281 -8.32 -9.04 -1.10
C ILE A 281 -8.12 -8.26 -2.41
N GLU A 282 -6.88 -7.86 -2.69
CA GLU A 282 -6.56 -7.11 -3.91
C GLU A 282 -6.87 -7.93 -5.18
N SER A 283 -6.57 -9.24 -5.17
CA SER A 283 -6.87 -10.14 -6.29
C SER A 283 -8.36 -10.42 -6.44
N VAL A 284 -9.09 -10.50 -5.33
CA VAL A 284 -10.55 -10.56 -5.34
C VAL A 284 -11.15 -9.31 -5.99
N ILE A 285 -10.70 -8.11 -5.60
CA ILE A 285 -11.18 -6.84 -6.20
C ILE A 285 -10.84 -6.79 -7.70
N ALA A 286 -9.66 -7.27 -8.09
CA ALA A 286 -9.26 -7.33 -9.50
C ALA A 286 -10.02 -8.39 -10.32
N GLY A 287 -10.89 -9.20 -9.70
CA GLY A 287 -11.63 -10.25 -10.37
C GLY A 287 -10.76 -11.44 -10.78
N ILE A 288 -9.74 -11.77 -9.98
CA ILE A 288 -8.83 -12.90 -10.22
C ILE A 288 -9.15 -14.03 -9.24
N PRO A 289 -9.25 -15.30 -9.71
CA PRO A 289 -9.41 -16.45 -8.83
C PRO A 289 -8.40 -16.46 -7.68
N THR A 290 -8.90 -16.46 -6.45
CA THR A 290 -8.08 -16.31 -5.26
C THR A 290 -8.30 -17.48 -4.30
N ILE A 291 -7.22 -18.18 -3.97
CA ILE A 291 -7.19 -19.37 -3.11
C ILE A 291 -6.37 -19.05 -1.86
N ALA A 292 -6.98 -19.25 -0.69
CA ALA A 292 -6.27 -19.16 0.59
C ALA A 292 -5.79 -20.56 1.00
N TYR A 293 -4.49 -20.81 0.91
CA TYR A 293 -3.87 -22.05 1.38
C TYR A 293 -3.60 -21.94 2.89
N ARG A 294 -4.26 -22.78 3.68
CA ARG A 294 -4.25 -22.70 5.15
C ARG A 294 -3.99 -24.07 5.78
N PRO A 295 -2.79 -24.64 5.56
CA PRO A 295 -2.45 -25.98 6.08
C PRO A 295 -2.36 -26.04 7.59
N THR A 296 -2.22 -24.88 8.23
CA THR A 296 -2.03 -24.71 9.68
C THR A 296 -2.76 -23.47 10.13
N LYS A 297 -3.28 -23.47 11.36
CA LYS A 297 -3.94 -22.30 11.97
C LYS A 297 -3.14 -21.72 13.14
N PRO A 298 -3.13 -20.40 13.33
CA PRO A 298 -2.49 -19.79 14.50
C PRO A 298 -3.27 -20.15 15.78
N LYS A 299 -2.59 -20.13 16.93
CA LYS A 299 -3.20 -20.49 18.23
C LYS A 299 -4.16 -19.46 18.80
N LYS A 300 -4.06 -18.18 18.39
CA LYS A 300 -4.82 -17.08 18.99
C LYS A 300 -5.69 -16.37 17.97
N GLU A 301 -5.08 -15.56 17.11
CA GLU A 301 -5.80 -14.68 16.18
C GLU A 301 -5.30 -14.89 14.76
N GLU A 302 -6.23 -14.83 13.80
CA GLU A 302 -5.98 -14.91 12.37
C GLU A 302 -6.47 -13.65 11.67
N MET A 303 -5.94 -13.38 10.48
CA MET A 303 -6.43 -12.26 9.67
C MET A 303 -7.66 -12.74 8.91
N PHE A 304 -8.83 -12.47 9.49
CA PHE A 304 -10.13 -12.96 9.00
C PHE A 304 -10.39 -12.60 7.52
N LEU A 305 -10.30 -11.32 7.18
CA LEU A 305 -10.84 -10.79 5.92
C LEU A 305 -10.21 -11.40 4.65
N PRO A 306 -8.87 -11.49 4.50
CA PRO A 306 -8.27 -12.12 3.32
C PRO A 306 -8.75 -13.56 3.06
N ASN A 307 -8.93 -14.34 4.12
CA ASN A 307 -9.34 -15.74 4.00
C ASN A 307 -10.83 -15.84 3.71
N ALA A 308 -11.66 -15.04 4.38
CA ALA A 308 -13.11 -15.03 4.19
C ALA A 308 -13.51 -14.64 2.77
N LEU A 309 -12.72 -13.80 2.10
CA LEU A 309 -12.93 -13.40 0.70
C LEU A 309 -12.30 -14.35 -0.32
N SER A 310 -11.62 -15.42 0.11
CA SER A 310 -10.94 -16.37 -0.78
C SER A 310 -11.57 -17.76 -0.69
N ARG A 311 -11.26 -18.63 -1.66
CA ARG A 311 -11.57 -20.06 -1.54
C ARG A 311 -10.53 -20.73 -0.64
N GLU A 312 -10.95 -21.15 0.56
CA GLU A 312 -10.06 -21.80 1.54
C GLU A 312 -9.78 -23.26 1.17
N VAL A 313 -8.51 -23.67 1.27
CA VAL A 313 -8.04 -25.06 1.17
C VAL A 313 -7.01 -25.34 2.27
N LYS A 314 -6.99 -26.55 2.79
CA LYS A 314 -6.18 -26.96 3.96
C LYS A 314 -5.13 -28.00 3.63
N THR A 315 -5.20 -28.63 2.47
CA THR A 315 -4.22 -29.62 2.02
C THR A 315 -3.71 -29.30 0.62
N GLU A 316 -2.55 -29.86 0.27
CA GLU A 316 -1.99 -29.74 -1.08
C GLU A 316 -2.89 -30.40 -2.12
N GLU A 317 -3.54 -31.51 -1.77
CA GLU A 317 -4.49 -32.22 -2.64
C GLU A 317 -5.71 -31.35 -2.95
N GLU A 318 -6.35 -30.78 -1.93
CA GLU A 318 -7.48 -29.85 -2.11
C GLU A 318 -7.09 -28.64 -2.98
N LEU A 319 -5.88 -28.13 -2.79
CA LEU A 319 -5.36 -27.00 -3.55
C LEU A 319 -5.10 -27.38 -5.01
N VAL A 320 -4.51 -28.55 -5.28
CA VAL A 320 -4.28 -29.06 -6.63
C VAL A 320 -5.61 -29.27 -7.36
N ASP A 321 -6.58 -29.91 -6.72
CA ASP A 321 -7.90 -30.16 -7.31
C ASP A 321 -8.63 -28.85 -7.63
N LEU A 322 -8.62 -27.90 -6.68
CA LEU A 322 -9.23 -26.60 -6.89
C LEU A 322 -8.52 -25.80 -7.99
N LEU A 323 -7.19 -25.82 -8.01
CA LEU A 323 -6.42 -25.11 -9.02
C LEU A 323 -6.66 -25.71 -10.42
N ALA A 324 -6.77 -27.03 -10.53
CA ALA A 324 -7.13 -27.69 -11.78
C ALA A 324 -8.50 -27.22 -12.29
N GLN A 325 -9.49 -27.06 -11.41
CA GLN A 325 -10.79 -26.49 -11.79
C GLN A 325 -10.64 -25.06 -12.28
N VAL A 326 -9.92 -24.21 -11.54
CA VAL A 326 -9.69 -22.79 -11.88
C VAL A 326 -8.99 -22.65 -13.24
N LEU A 327 -7.95 -23.44 -13.50
CA LEU A 327 -7.18 -23.37 -14.75
C LEU A 327 -7.99 -23.82 -15.98
N ASN A 328 -8.96 -24.70 -15.78
CA ASN A 328 -9.87 -25.18 -16.82
C ASN A 328 -11.19 -24.38 -16.90
N ALA A 329 -11.39 -23.41 -16.01
CA ALA A 329 -12.64 -22.69 -15.90
C ALA A 329 -12.85 -21.69 -17.06
N GLY A 330 -14.09 -21.58 -17.52
CA GLY A 330 -14.53 -20.58 -18.47
C GLY A 330 -14.81 -19.21 -17.83
N PRO A 331 -15.30 -18.24 -18.62
CA PRO A 331 -15.62 -16.89 -18.14
C PRO A 331 -16.70 -16.84 -17.04
N ASP A 332 -17.51 -17.90 -16.91
CA ASP A 332 -18.61 -18.00 -15.94
C ASP A 332 -18.17 -18.53 -14.56
N PHE A 333 -16.87 -18.64 -14.31
CA PHE A 333 -16.37 -19.07 -13.01
C PHE A 333 -16.75 -18.07 -11.92
N GLU A 334 -17.63 -18.49 -11.01
CA GLU A 334 -18.04 -17.67 -9.88
C GLU A 334 -16.85 -17.48 -8.92
N LEU A 335 -16.38 -16.23 -8.82
CA LEU A 335 -15.23 -15.86 -8.00
C LEU A 335 -15.60 -15.66 -6.52
N LEU A 336 -16.82 -15.16 -6.28
CA LEU A 336 -17.32 -14.81 -4.96
C LEU A 336 -18.79 -15.19 -4.84
N SER A 337 -19.18 -15.71 -3.67
CA SER A 337 -20.59 -15.85 -3.31
C SER A 337 -21.24 -14.49 -3.03
N ALA A 338 -22.57 -14.47 -2.93
CA ALA A 338 -23.32 -13.27 -2.56
C ALA A 338 -22.90 -12.72 -1.17
N GLU A 339 -22.61 -13.60 -0.21
CA GLU A 339 -22.13 -13.24 1.13
C GLU A 339 -20.74 -12.62 1.07
N GLN A 340 -19.84 -13.17 0.24
CA GLN A 340 -18.50 -12.59 0.06
C GLN A 340 -18.56 -11.23 -0.62
N HIS A 341 -19.48 -11.03 -1.57
CA HIS A 341 -19.74 -9.72 -2.15
C HIS A 341 -20.26 -8.71 -1.11
N ALA A 342 -21.18 -9.12 -0.25
CA ALA A 342 -21.68 -8.27 0.84
C ALA A 342 -20.53 -7.88 1.79
N LEU A 343 -19.73 -8.86 2.21
CA LEU A 343 -18.56 -8.64 3.06
C LEU A 343 -17.55 -7.68 2.42
N LEU A 344 -17.23 -7.85 1.12
CA LEU A 344 -16.32 -6.94 0.44
C LEU A 344 -16.85 -5.50 0.37
N ASN A 345 -18.15 -5.31 0.13
CA ASN A 345 -18.76 -3.97 0.10
C ASN A 345 -18.68 -3.27 1.46
N GLU A 346 -18.79 -4.01 2.56
CA GLU A 346 -18.71 -3.48 3.93
C GLU A 346 -17.28 -3.02 4.27
N TYR A 347 -16.27 -3.77 3.82
CA TYR A 347 -14.87 -3.50 4.15
C TYR A 347 -14.16 -2.56 3.19
N VAL A 348 -14.61 -2.46 1.93
CA VAL A 348 -13.94 -1.67 0.89
C VAL A 348 -14.94 -0.84 0.10
N SER A 349 -15.05 0.45 0.38
CA SER A 349 -15.81 1.42 -0.41
C SER A 349 -15.13 1.69 -1.76
N HIS A 350 -15.94 2.00 -2.77
CA HIS A 350 -15.51 2.39 -4.13
C HIS A 350 -14.62 1.36 -4.88
N HIS A 351 -14.67 0.08 -4.48
CA HIS A 351 -13.88 -0.98 -5.15
C HIS A 351 -14.40 -1.42 -6.52
N LYS A 352 -15.64 -1.06 -6.89
CA LYS A 352 -16.25 -1.41 -8.17
C LYS A 352 -17.20 -0.32 -8.65
N GLY A 353 -17.17 -0.01 -9.94
CA GLY A 353 -18.10 0.90 -10.61
C GLY A 353 -18.16 2.31 -10.02
N GLY A 354 -18.86 3.22 -10.71
CA GLY A 354 -19.09 4.58 -10.23
C GLY A 354 -17.81 5.35 -9.88
N THR A 355 -17.89 6.17 -8.83
CA THR A 355 -16.82 7.05 -8.34
C THR A 355 -15.57 6.26 -7.93
N LEU A 356 -14.39 6.73 -8.34
CA LEU A 356 -13.10 6.20 -7.85
C LEU A 356 -12.85 6.64 -6.41
N ALA A 357 -12.12 5.85 -5.63
CA ALA A 357 -11.75 6.23 -4.27
C ALA A 357 -10.95 7.55 -4.27
N SER A 358 -10.09 7.75 -5.28
CA SER A 358 -9.34 8.99 -5.47
C SER A 358 -10.25 10.20 -5.71
N ASP A 359 -11.35 10.05 -6.47
CA ASP A 359 -12.34 11.10 -6.67
C ASP A 359 -13.09 11.41 -5.37
N ALA A 360 -13.58 10.39 -4.67
CA ALA A 360 -14.30 10.54 -3.41
C ALA A 360 -13.44 11.24 -2.34
N ILE A 361 -12.14 10.91 -2.28
CA ILE A 361 -11.17 11.57 -1.42
C ILE A 361 -11.02 13.05 -1.79
N VAL A 362 -10.84 13.39 -3.07
CA VAL A 362 -10.65 14.79 -3.51
C VAL A 362 -11.92 15.62 -3.28
N GLU A 363 -13.09 15.04 -3.47
CA GLU A 363 -14.38 15.66 -3.18
C GLU A 363 -14.51 15.95 -1.68
N ALA A 364 -14.23 14.94 -0.82
CA ALA A 364 -14.23 15.10 0.63
C ALA A 364 -13.29 16.22 1.09
N MET A 365 -12.05 16.26 0.57
CA MET A 365 -11.09 17.33 0.85
C MET A 365 -11.60 18.70 0.41
N SER A 366 -12.25 18.77 -0.75
CA SER A 366 -12.74 20.02 -1.31
C SER A 366 -13.94 20.59 -0.56
N SER A 367 -14.78 19.74 0.03
CA SER A 367 -15.92 20.16 0.85
C SER A 367 -15.52 20.94 2.10
N MET A 368 -14.29 20.79 2.59
CA MET A 368 -13.76 21.58 3.70
C MET A 368 -13.38 23.02 3.33
N ASN A 369 -13.49 23.40 2.05
CA ASN A 369 -13.11 24.72 1.52
C ASN A 369 -11.69 25.15 1.92
N PRO A 370 -10.65 24.39 1.53
CA PRO A 370 -9.27 24.73 1.88
C PRO A 370 -8.85 26.08 1.26
N PRO A 371 -7.86 26.77 1.86
CA PRO A 371 -7.46 28.10 1.40
C PRO A 371 -6.91 28.09 -0.03
N GLU A 372 -7.17 29.16 -0.76
CA GLU A 372 -6.74 29.34 -2.14
C GLU A 372 -5.75 30.50 -2.29
N TYR A 373 -4.76 30.32 -3.17
CA TYR A 373 -3.69 31.28 -3.37
C TYR A 373 -3.43 31.56 -4.85
N PRO A 374 -2.99 32.77 -5.23
CA PRO A 374 -2.45 33.02 -6.56
C PRO A 374 -1.27 32.09 -6.86
N VAL A 375 -1.24 31.45 -8.04
CA VAL A 375 -0.20 30.49 -8.43
C VAL A 375 1.22 31.04 -8.26
N THR A 376 1.45 32.32 -8.59
CA THR A 376 2.74 33.00 -8.44
C THR A 376 3.25 33.00 -6.99
N SER A 377 2.34 33.13 -6.02
CA SER A 377 2.67 33.14 -4.59
C SER A 377 3.02 31.76 -4.02
N ILE A 378 2.62 30.70 -4.73
CA ILE A 378 2.95 29.32 -4.39
C ILE A 378 4.33 28.95 -4.96
N LYS A 379 4.61 29.38 -6.20
CA LYS A 379 5.91 29.14 -6.87
C LYS A 379 7.07 29.97 -6.31
N SER A 380 6.82 31.18 -5.81
CA SER A 380 7.87 32.11 -5.35
C SER A 380 8.62 31.63 -4.09
N GLY A 381 8.00 30.81 -3.25
CA GLY A 381 8.66 30.23 -2.06
C GLY A 381 9.73 29.18 -2.36
N ASN A 382 9.78 28.64 -3.59
CA ASN A 382 10.56 27.43 -3.91
C ASN A 382 11.89 27.69 -4.64
N LYS A 383 12.02 28.73 -5.47
CA LYS A 383 13.22 28.93 -6.32
C LYS A 383 14.48 29.36 -5.53
N MET A 384 14.32 30.15 -4.47
CA MET A 384 15.45 30.67 -3.70
C MET A 384 16.03 29.64 -2.73
N ALA A 385 15.20 28.78 -2.14
CA ALA A 385 15.64 27.79 -1.14
C ALA A 385 16.41 26.60 -1.76
N ALA A 386 16.01 26.14 -2.96
CA ALA A 386 16.67 25.03 -3.65
C ALA A 386 18.11 25.37 -4.07
N THR A 387 18.35 26.59 -4.55
CA THR A 387 19.67 27.07 -4.97
C THR A 387 20.64 27.18 -3.80
N VAL A 388 20.19 27.74 -2.67
CA VAL A 388 21.02 27.94 -1.46
C VAL A 388 21.37 26.60 -0.80
N ASN A 389 20.44 25.65 -0.74
CA ASN A 389 20.68 24.34 -0.13
C ASN A 389 21.62 23.45 -0.96
N ARG A 390 21.54 23.51 -2.30
CA ARG A 390 22.46 22.78 -3.19
C ARG A 390 23.91 23.27 -3.06
N ILE A 391 24.11 24.57 -2.81
CA ILE A 391 25.44 25.16 -2.55
C ILE A 391 25.97 24.75 -1.18
N LYS A 392 25.14 24.77 -0.12
CA LYS A 392 25.54 24.32 1.22
C LYS A 392 25.93 22.83 1.27
N LYS A 393 25.21 21.98 0.53
CA LYS A 393 25.50 20.53 0.44
C LYS A 393 26.85 20.21 -0.22
N LYS A 394 27.34 21.07 -1.12
CA LYS A 394 28.69 20.98 -1.71
C LYS A 394 29.80 21.40 -0.75
N LEU A 395 29.49 22.18 0.29
CA LEU A 395 30.47 22.75 1.23
C LEU A 395 30.59 21.93 2.53
N THR A 396 29.61 21.10 2.86
CA THR A 396 29.66 20.22 4.04
C THR A 396 29.92 18.77 3.63
N PHE A 397 31.19 18.40 3.43
CA PHE A 397 31.61 17.01 3.42
C PHE A 397 31.76 16.49 4.86
N GLY A 398 30.68 15.91 5.37
CA GLY A 398 30.70 15.03 6.55
C GLY A 398 30.09 13.69 6.16
N LYS A 399 30.76 12.58 6.50
CA LYS A 399 30.28 11.21 6.22
C LYS A 399 28.82 11.06 6.67
N PRO A 400 27.88 10.61 5.82
CA PRO A 400 26.53 10.33 6.28
C PRO A 400 26.56 9.10 7.21
N ALA A 401 25.92 9.23 8.37
CA ALA A 401 25.63 8.08 9.22
C ALA A 401 24.85 7.01 8.43
N LYS A 402 25.21 5.73 8.62
CA LYS A 402 24.51 4.57 8.06
C LYS A 402 23.04 4.61 8.50
N ASN A 403 22.16 5.03 7.60
CA ASN A 403 20.73 4.85 7.75
C ASN A 403 20.18 4.22 6.47
N ASP A 404 20.64 3.00 6.18
CA ASP A 404 20.26 2.20 5.00
C ASP A 404 18.75 1.95 4.93
N TYR A 405 18.07 1.88 6.08
CA TYR A 405 16.66 1.53 6.13
C TYR A 405 15.73 2.62 5.57
N GLY A 406 16.05 3.90 5.78
CA GLY A 406 15.29 5.01 5.19
C GLY A 406 15.42 5.06 3.67
N LYS A 407 16.62 4.78 3.16
CA LYS A 407 16.87 4.64 1.72
C LYS A 407 16.18 3.42 1.13
N GLN A 408 16.03 2.33 1.88
CA GLN A 408 15.26 1.17 1.42
C GLN A 408 13.76 1.51 1.23
N LYS A 409 13.16 2.27 2.15
CA LYS A 409 11.73 2.65 2.06
C LYS A 409 11.43 3.71 0.99
N PHE A 410 12.36 4.64 0.76
CA PHE A 410 12.25 5.67 -0.26
C PHE A 410 13.62 5.94 -0.91
N PRO A 411 14.02 5.17 -1.92
CA PRO A 411 15.39 5.20 -2.46
C PRO A 411 15.72 6.50 -3.16
N SER A 412 14.92 6.88 -4.15
CA SER A 412 14.98 8.16 -4.84
C SER A 412 13.65 8.41 -5.57
N MET A 413 13.42 9.62 -6.05
CA MET A 413 12.33 9.97 -6.96
C MET A 413 12.90 10.93 -8.00
N SER A 414 12.66 10.64 -9.28
CA SER A 414 13.07 11.52 -10.38
C SER A 414 11.87 12.19 -11.03
N LEU A 415 12.12 13.31 -11.72
CA LEU A 415 11.10 14.02 -12.48
C LEU A 415 10.54 13.15 -13.62
N ALA A 416 11.42 12.51 -14.38
CA ALA A 416 11.06 11.64 -15.50
C ALA A 416 10.22 10.44 -15.06
N GLU A 417 10.51 9.87 -13.88
CA GLU A 417 9.71 8.80 -13.30
C GLU A 417 8.28 9.28 -12.98
N ALA A 418 8.14 10.41 -12.27
CA ALA A 418 6.82 10.95 -11.93
C ALA A 418 6.03 11.36 -13.19
N GLU A 419 6.71 11.96 -14.16
CA GLU A 419 6.11 12.33 -15.45
C GLU A 419 5.64 11.09 -16.23
N GLY A 420 6.43 10.02 -16.28
CA GLY A 420 6.04 8.77 -16.92
C GLY A 420 4.81 8.13 -16.28
N TYR A 421 4.68 8.22 -14.95
CA TYR A 421 3.46 7.78 -14.26
C TYR A 421 2.25 8.65 -14.56
N LEU A 422 2.36 9.97 -14.45
CA LEU A 422 1.26 10.90 -14.72
C LEU A 422 0.79 10.86 -16.17
N ASN A 423 1.71 10.71 -17.13
CA ASN A 423 1.38 10.56 -18.54
C ASN A 423 0.57 9.29 -18.82
N ARG A 424 0.86 8.19 -18.10
CA ARG A 424 0.07 6.96 -18.20
C ARG A 424 -1.29 7.09 -17.55
N LEU A 425 -1.37 7.74 -16.38
CA LEU A 425 -2.63 7.94 -15.64
C LEU A 425 -3.59 8.87 -16.36
N THR A 426 -3.06 9.89 -17.03
CA THR A 426 -3.88 10.92 -17.70
C THR A 426 -3.22 11.34 -19.01
N PRO A 427 -3.28 10.49 -20.05
CA PRO A 427 -2.69 10.79 -21.35
C PRO A 427 -3.16 12.14 -21.89
N GLY A 428 -2.22 12.96 -22.35
CA GLY A 428 -2.49 14.29 -22.92
C GLY A 428 -2.63 15.44 -21.92
N THR A 429 -2.66 15.17 -20.60
CA THR A 429 -2.70 16.24 -19.59
C THR A 429 -1.31 16.88 -19.43
N LYS A 430 -1.22 18.21 -19.54
CA LYS A 430 0.05 18.94 -19.41
C LYS A 430 0.29 19.38 -17.97
N TYR A 431 1.15 18.65 -17.27
CA TYR A 431 1.57 19.00 -15.92
C TYR A 431 2.72 20.03 -15.90
N ASP A 432 2.70 20.92 -14.92
CA ASP A 432 3.89 21.70 -14.51
C ASP A 432 4.59 20.94 -13.39
N LEU A 433 5.70 20.29 -13.73
CA LEU A 433 6.47 19.44 -12.82
C LEU A 433 7.83 20.07 -12.53
N HIS A 434 8.21 20.18 -11.26
CA HIS A 434 9.59 20.49 -10.91
C HIS A 434 9.99 19.94 -9.55
N MET A 435 11.22 19.44 -9.47
CA MET A 435 11.82 19.01 -8.20
C MET A 435 12.10 20.23 -7.33
N ILE A 436 11.62 20.22 -6.09
CA ILE A 436 11.90 21.24 -5.08
C ILE A 436 13.17 20.89 -4.30
N ASP A 437 13.36 19.61 -4.01
CA ASP A 437 14.50 19.05 -3.28
C ASP A 437 14.63 17.56 -3.66
N ASP A 438 15.67 16.89 -3.17
CA ASP A 438 15.78 15.43 -3.29
C ASP A 438 14.53 14.77 -2.68
N ASN A 439 13.84 13.93 -3.46
CA ASN A 439 12.61 13.25 -3.05
C ASN A 439 11.45 14.18 -2.69
N PHE A 440 11.39 15.37 -3.31
CA PHE A 440 10.27 16.30 -3.14
C PHE A 440 9.91 17.01 -4.44
N LEU A 441 8.69 16.80 -4.90
CA LEU A 441 8.18 17.19 -6.21
C LEU A 441 6.98 18.13 -6.06
N TYR A 442 6.96 19.16 -6.90
CA TYR A 442 5.78 19.96 -7.16
C TYR A 442 5.05 19.43 -8.41
N ILE A 443 3.73 19.37 -8.33
CA ILE A 443 2.84 19.06 -9.45
C ILE A 443 1.77 20.15 -9.55
N GLY A 444 1.69 20.82 -10.68
CA GLY A 444 0.59 21.73 -11.03
C GLY A 444 0.02 21.43 -12.42
N SER A 445 -0.98 22.21 -12.83
CA SER A 445 -1.39 22.28 -14.23
C SER A 445 -0.84 23.55 -14.88
N ASN A 446 -0.55 23.48 -16.18
CA ASN A 446 -0.23 24.65 -16.99
C ASN A 446 -1.49 25.49 -17.34
N ASP A 447 -2.67 24.95 -17.04
CA ASP A 447 -3.98 25.56 -17.31
C ASP A 447 -4.56 26.37 -16.14
#